data_AF-A0A7H1MYR7-F1
#
_entry.id   AF-A0A7H1MYR7-F1
#
_cell.length_a   1.000
_cell.length_b   1.000
_cell.length_c   1.000
_cell.angle_alpha   90.00
_cell.angle_beta   90.00
_cell.angle_gamma   90.00
#
_symmetry.space_group_name_H-M   'P 1'
#
loop_
_entity.id
_entity.type
_entity.pdbx_description
1 polymer ?
#
loop_
_entity_poly.entity_id
_entity_poly.type
_entity_poly.pdbx_seq_one_letter_code
_entity_poly.pdbx_strand_id
1 'polypeptide(L)'
;MNTLFWERVQPTPHRREEQVIDAVMRLCESLTGGRAENIWTPDRVERHLPAVDRHFTVADTQYAVEHTAIQAFDNEYNADANWRNILEEPIEKLEDYLSKVLPSDSDWELWVPARVNFFNSKNVSHFLNQIKDWVVMVAPSLGNAFPDNVIMGRSNIGRRSVPIRLGRYPLHFCSNRSLKTFHIERMLFVNESRERVTVIYRAFERKAPKLAECRLRGAFAILVLEWSSSLATPAIPILYAANILHNRFQDSVDRVVVVSTDEEIWNLQYYNCTDAINNDIHKYNWWLYDPIKQHIWQRTWI
;
A
#
# COMPACT_ATOMS: atom_id res chain seq x y z
N MET A 1 1.91 19.81 15.71
CA MET A 1 2.35 18.77 14.78
C MET A 1 3.75 19.17 14.33
N ASN A 2 4.78 18.66 15.01
CA ASN A 2 6.18 18.79 14.58
C ASN A 2 6.56 17.35 14.20
N THR A 3 6.93 16.93 13.01
CA THR A 3 7.06 17.53 11.68
C THR A 3 7.02 16.31 10.74
N LEU A 4 6.17 16.30 9.71
CA LEU A 4 6.28 15.31 8.63
C LEU A 4 7.47 15.74 7.78
N PHE A 5 8.63 15.12 8.01
CA PHE A 5 9.78 15.30 7.15
C PHE A 5 9.73 14.32 5.99
N TRP A 6 10.10 14.81 4.81
CA TRP A 6 10.20 14.03 3.59
C TRP A 6 11.67 13.85 3.28
N GLU A 7 12.10 12.60 3.19
CA GLU A 7 13.45 12.28 2.73
C GLU A 7 13.35 11.31 1.55
N ARG A 8 14.06 11.66 0.47
CA ARG A 8 14.13 10.90 -0.77
C ARG A 8 15.36 10.02 -0.72
N VAL A 9 15.18 8.70 -0.77
CA VAL A 9 16.30 7.73 -0.73
C VAL A 9 16.30 6.88 -2.00
N GLN A 10 17.47 6.73 -2.61
CA GLN A 10 17.71 5.86 -3.78
C GLN A 10 18.12 4.44 -3.30
N PRO A 11 17.46 3.37 -3.76
CA PRO A 11 17.76 2.01 -3.30
C PRO A 11 19.08 1.44 -3.87
N THR A 12 19.76 0.59 -3.09
CA THR A 12 20.97 -0.17 -3.49
C THR A 12 20.61 -1.65 -3.78
N PRO A 13 21.44 -2.48 -4.44
CA PRO A 13 21.03 -3.80 -4.98
C PRO A 13 20.72 -4.95 -3.99
N HIS A 14 20.43 -4.69 -2.72
CA HIS A 14 20.24 -5.73 -1.67
C HIS A 14 18.81 -6.31 -1.59
N ARG A 15 18.53 -7.21 -0.63
CA ARG A 15 17.15 -7.65 -0.33
C ARG A 15 16.33 -6.42 0.10
N ARG A 16 15.12 -6.24 -0.44
CA ARG A 16 14.26 -5.05 -0.23
C ARG A 16 14.12 -4.61 1.23
N GLU A 17 13.99 -5.56 2.15
CA GLU A 17 13.96 -5.30 3.60
C GLU A 17 15.23 -4.59 4.13
N GLU A 18 16.41 -5.06 3.74
CA GLU A 18 17.69 -4.47 4.18
C GLU A 18 17.82 -3.02 3.69
N GLN A 19 17.42 -2.77 2.45
CA GLN A 19 17.42 -1.43 1.86
C GLN A 19 16.46 -0.50 2.64
N VAL A 20 15.29 -0.98 3.04
CA VAL A 20 14.32 -0.20 3.84
C VAL A 20 14.91 0.14 5.19
N ILE A 21 15.53 -0.82 5.87
CA ILE A 21 16.20 -0.58 7.15
C ILE A 21 17.38 0.38 6.98
N ASP A 22 18.16 0.26 5.91
CA ASP A 22 19.25 1.20 5.58
C ASP A 22 18.72 2.63 5.37
N ALA A 23 17.58 2.79 4.71
CA ALA A 23 16.95 4.10 4.52
C ALA A 23 16.53 4.72 5.87
N VAL A 24 16.00 3.91 6.80
CA VAL A 24 15.66 4.38 8.16
C VAL A 24 16.91 4.72 8.98
N MET A 25 17.99 3.97 8.81
CA MET A 25 19.27 4.28 9.44
C MET A 25 19.81 5.63 8.94
N ARG A 26 19.78 5.89 7.62
CA ARG A 26 20.17 7.18 7.03
C ARG A 26 19.30 8.34 7.51
N LEU A 27 18.01 8.11 7.67
CA LEU A 27 17.11 9.08 8.31
C LEU A 27 17.59 9.42 9.73
N CYS A 28 18.03 8.44 10.53
CA CYS A 28 18.55 8.68 11.87
C CYS A 28 19.88 9.46 11.85
N GLU A 29 20.78 9.15 10.92
CA GLU A 29 22.01 9.93 10.66
C GLU A 29 21.68 11.38 10.32
N SER A 30 20.74 11.61 9.41
CA SER A 30 20.28 12.93 8.97
C SER A 30 19.70 13.75 10.12
N LEU A 31 18.86 13.14 10.97
CA LEU A 31 18.22 13.81 12.10
C LEU A 31 19.17 14.16 13.25
N THR A 32 20.24 13.40 13.43
CA THR A 32 21.19 13.58 14.54
C THR A 32 22.47 14.28 14.11
N GLY A 33 22.77 14.33 12.81
CA GLY A 33 24.06 14.76 12.26
C GLY A 33 25.20 13.76 12.48
N GLY A 34 24.93 12.60 13.09
CA GLY A 34 25.90 11.54 13.34
C GLY A 34 26.00 10.54 12.17
N ARG A 35 26.96 9.62 12.27
CA ARG A 35 27.06 8.44 11.38
C ARG A 35 26.73 7.16 12.14
N ALA A 36 26.18 6.19 11.42
CA ALA A 36 25.85 4.90 11.96
C ALA A 36 27.11 4.04 12.16
N GLU A 37 27.23 3.48 13.35
CA GLU A 37 28.33 2.61 13.77
C GLU A 37 27.77 1.38 14.49
N ASN A 38 28.63 0.39 14.78
CA ASN A 38 28.27 -0.83 15.52
C ASN A 38 27.05 -1.56 14.95
N ILE A 39 26.93 -1.60 13.62
CA ILE A 39 25.78 -2.19 12.92
C ILE A 39 25.79 -3.71 13.10
N TRP A 40 24.69 -4.25 13.62
CA TRP A 40 24.53 -5.69 13.84
C TRP A 40 23.09 -6.15 13.58
N THR A 41 22.93 -7.42 13.21
CA THR A 41 21.65 -8.06 12.85
C THR A 41 21.41 -9.29 13.73
N PRO A 42 20.85 -9.09 14.94
CA PRO A 42 20.64 -10.15 15.93
C PRO A 42 19.85 -11.34 15.40
N ASP A 43 18.74 -11.11 14.69
CA ASP A 43 17.84 -12.18 14.20
C ASP A 43 18.54 -13.20 13.29
N ARG A 44 19.62 -12.80 12.61
CA ARG A 44 20.42 -13.71 11.77
C ARG A 44 21.35 -14.61 12.58
N VAL A 45 21.78 -14.16 13.75
CA VAL A 45 22.73 -14.84 14.64
C VAL A 45 21.98 -15.68 15.68
N GLU A 46 20.91 -15.13 16.26
CA GLU A 46 20.14 -15.69 17.37
C GLU A 46 18.79 -16.25 16.88
N ARG A 47 18.82 -17.14 15.89
CA ARG A 47 17.62 -17.67 15.20
C ARG A 47 16.57 -18.33 16.09
N HIS A 48 16.90 -18.63 17.35
CA HIS A 48 16.04 -19.31 18.31
C HIS A 48 15.40 -18.37 19.34
N LEU A 49 15.78 -17.09 19.34
CA LEU A 49 15.26 -16.09 20.26
C LEU A 49 14.53 -14.99 19.48
N PRO A 50 13.45 -14.41 20.03
CA PRO A 50 12.84 -13.22 19.46
C PRO A 50 13.84 -12.06 19.48
N ALA A 51 14.51 -11.80 18.36
CA ALA A 51 15.49 -10.74 18.24
C ALA A 51 15.07 -9.70 17.19
N VAL A 52 15.56 -8.47 17.31
CA VAL A 52 15.25 -7.39 16.37
C VAL A 52 15.99 -7.55 15.05
N ASP A 53 15.42 -6.99 13.98
CA ASP A 53 16.00 -7.07 12.65
C ASP A 53 17.33 -6.29 12.57
N ARG A 54 17.50 -5.19 13.31
CA ARG A 54 18.78 -4.46 13.36
C ARG A 54 19.05 -3.68 14.63
N HIS A 55 20.33 -3.62 14.99
CA HIS A 55 20.91 -2.64 15.90
C HIS A 55 21.97 -1.78 15.21
N PHE A 56 22.09 -0.53 15.64
CA PHE A 56 23.19 0.37 15.29
C PHE A 56 23.27 1.51 16.30
N THR A 57 24.37 2.27 16.30
CA THR A 57 24.55 3.46 17.13
C THR A 57 24.69 4.69 16.23
N VAL A 58 24.03 5.79 16.57
CA VAL A 58 24.25 7.11 15.94
C VAL A 58 24.33 8.17 17.03
N ALA A 59 25.37 9.00 17.03
CA ALA A 59 25.55 10.11 17.98
C ALA A 59 25.24 9.69 19.44
N ASP A 60 25.86 8.59 19.89
CA ASP A 60 25.71 7.99 21.22
C ASP A 60 24.36 7.33 21.54
N THR A 61 23.40 7.36 20.62
CA THR A 61 22.12 6.68 20.80
C THR A 61 22.16 5.29 20.14
N GLN A 62 21.90 4.25 20.93
CA GLN A 62 21.69 2.90 20.39
C GLN A 62 20.27 2.80 19.84
N TYR A 63 20.11 2.34 18.61
CA TYR A 63 18.82 2.10 17.96
C TYR A 63 18.53 0.61 17.87
N ALA A 64 17.25 0.26 17.97
CA ALA A 64 16.73 -1.07 17.71
C ALA A 64 15.61 -0.95 16.67
N VAL A 65 15.71 -1.71 15.58
CA VAL A 65 14.78 -1.59 14.45
C VAL A 65 14.12 -2.91 14.16
N GLU A 66 12.79 -2.88 14.04
CA GLU A 66 11.97 -3.96 13.53
C GLU A 66 11.25 -3.51 12.27
N HIS A 67 11.30 -4.36 11.25
CA HIS A 67 10.64 -4.15 9.97
C HIS A 67 9.43 -5.07 9.82
N THR A 68 8.40 -4.55 9.18
CA THR A 68 7.29 -5.34 8.69
C THR A 68 6.75 -4.75 7.39
N ALA A 69 6.56 -5.61 6.40
CA ALA A 69 5.77 -5.25 5.23
C ALA A 69 4.27 -5.24 5.60
N ILE A 70 3.59 -4.16 5.20
CA ILE A 70 2.15 -3.98 5.32
C ILE A 70 1.51 -4.29 3.99
N GLN A 71 0.76 -5.39 4.00
CA GLN A 71 -0.09 -5.78 2.89
C GLN A 71 -1.43 -5.04 2.96
N ALA A 72 -2.03 -4.79 1.80
CA ALA A 72 -3.40 -4.31 1.69
C ALA A 72 -4.40 -5.29 2.32
N PHE A 73 -4.12 -6.59 2.25
CA PHE A 73 -4.89 -7.67 2.86
C PHE A 73 -4.03 -8.92 3.09
N ASP A 74 -4.51 -9.82 3.94
CA ASP A 74 -3.83 -11.11 4.19
C ASP A 74 -3.59 -11.89 2.89
N ASN A 75 -2.35 -12.29 2.65
CA ASN A 75 -1.89 -13.04 1.47
C ASN A 75 -1.86 -12.25 0.16
N GLU A 76 -1.73 -10.92 0.21
CA GLU A 76 -1.56 -10.08 -0.99
C GLU A 76 -0.44 -10.59 -1.91
N TYR A 77 0.74 -10.96 -1.38
CA TYR A 77 1.83 -11.48 -2.22
C TYR A 77 1.46 -12.73 -3.03
N ASN A 78 0.63 -13.61 -2.46
CA ASN A 78 0.15 -14.78 -3.18
C ASN A 78 -0.86 -14.37 -4.26
N ALA A 79 -1.70 -13.37 -3.99
CA ALA A 79 -2.59 -12.79 -4.99
C ALA A 79 -1.80 -12.11 -6.12
N ASP A 80 -0.75 -11.35 -5.81
CA ASP A 80 0.15 -10.73 -6.80
C ASP A 80 0.90 -11.76 -7.65
N ALA A 81 1.37 -12.84 -7.02
CA ALA A 81 2.02 -13.93 -7.73
C ALA A 81 1.02 -14.64 -8.67
N ASN A 82 -0.19 -14.92 -8.20
CA ASN A 82 -1.23 -15.51 -9.04
C ASN A 82 -1.63 -14.59 -10.18
N TRP A 83 -1.75 -13.28 -9.94
CA TRP A 83 -2.04 -12.31 -10.99
C TRP A 83 -1.00 -12.36 -12.11
N ARG A 84 0.28 -12.22 -11.77
CA ARG A 84 1.39 -12.27 -12.73
C ARG A 84 1.44 -13.60 -13.48
N ASN A 85 1.34 -14.71 -12.76
CA ASN A 85 1.53 -16.03 -13.35
C ASN A 85 0.34 -16.53 -14.18
N ILE A 86 -0.88 -16.06 -13.91
CA ILE A 86 -2.12 -16.64 -14.47
C ILE A 86 -2.90 -15.63 -15.32
N LEU A 87 -2.88 -14.36 -14.95
CA LEU A 87 -3.80 -13.35 -15.50
C LEU A 87 -3.11 -12.29 -16.36
N GLU A 88 -1.82 -12.02 -16.18
CA GLU A 88 -1.10 -10.94 -16.87
C GLU A 88 -1.23 -11.02 -18.40
N GLU A 89 -0.72 -12.09 -19.03
CA GLU A 89 -0.82 -12.26 -20.49
C GLU A 89 -2.29 -12.30 -20.99
N PRO A 90 -3.23 -13.05 -20.37
CA PRO A 90 -4.63 -13.01 -20.77
C PRO A 90 -5.31 -11.63 -20.64
N ILE A 91 -4.93 -10.84 -19.63
CA ILE A 91 -5.43 -9.48 -19.43
C ILE A 91 -4.88 -8.55 -20.51
N GLU A 92 -3.59 -8.61 -20.80
CA GLU A 92 -2.99 -7.79 -21.87
C GLU A 92 -3.70 -8.02 -23.22
N LYS A 93 -4.01 -9.28 -23.54
CA LYS A 93 -4.78 -9.64 -24.76
C LYS A 93 -6.19 -9.09 -24.74
N LEU A 94 -6.85 -9.08 -23.58
CA LEU A 94 -8.20 -8.53 -23.42
C LEU A 94 -8.20 -7.00 -23.54
N GLU A 95 -7.22 -6.32 -22.93
CA GLU A 95 -7.02 -4.88 -23.07
C GLU A 95 -6.79 -4.47 -24.53
N ASP A 96 -5.93 -5.21 -25.25
CA ASP A 96 -5.64 -4.95 -26.66
C ASP A 96 -6.89 -5.11 -27.54
N TYR A 97 -7.73 -6.09 -27.22
CA TYR A 97 -9.00 -6.29 -27.91
C TYR A 97 -9.98 -5.16 -27.62
N LEU A 98 -10.20 -4.84 -26.34
CA LEU A 98 -11.18 -3.83 -25.93
C LEU A 98 -10.78 -2.42 -26.37
N SER A 99 -9.47 -2.11 -26.41
CA SER A 99 -8.96 -0.85 -26.97
C SER A 99 -9.31 -0.65 -28.44
N LYS A 100 -9.55 -1.73 -29.20
CA LYS A 100 -9.93 -1.69 -30.62
C LYS A 100 -11.45 -1.67 -30.84
N VAL A 101 -12.21 -2.16 -29.85
CA VAL A 101 -13.67 -2.30 -29.94
C VAL A 101 -14.38 -1.07 -29.38
N LEU A 102 -13.81 -0.46 -28.33
CA LEU A 102 -14.40 0.71 -27.68
C LEU A 102 -13.97 2.01 -28.37
N PRO A 103 -14.75 3.09 -28.20
CA PRO A 103 -14.40 4.41 -28.71
C PRO A 103 -12.99 4.84 -28.25
N SER A 104 -12.15 5.23 -29.22
CA SER A 104 -10.78 5.68 -28.98
C SER A 104 -10.68 7.15 -28.58
N ASP A 105 -11.82 7.83 -28.40
CA ASP A 105 -11.90 9.23 -27.94
C ASP A 105 -11.84 9.36 -26.41
N SER A 106 -11.71 8.24 -25.71
CA SER A 106 -11.79 8.13 -24.25
C SER A 106 -10.82 7.07 -23.75
N ASP A 107 -10.35 7.26 -22.52
CA ASP A 107 -9.70 6.21 -21.76
C ASP A 107 -10.76 5.42 -20.98
N TRP A 108 -10.52 4.12 -20.83
CA TRP A 108 -11.43 3.19 -20.17
C TRP A 108 -10.66 2.41 -19.11
N GLU A 109 -11.25 2.28 -17.94
CA GLU A 109 -10.65 1.56 -16.83
C GLU A 109 -11.66 0.56 -16.26
N LEU A 110 -11.29 -0.71 -16.26
CA LEU A 110 -12.04 -1.78 -15.62
C LEU A 110 -11.35 -2.15 -14.31
N TRP A 111 -12.03 -1.93 -13.20
CA TRP A 111 -11.55 -2.40 -11.90
C TRP A 111 -12.11 -3.78 -11.59
N VAL A 112 -11.19 -4.72 -11.32
CA VAL A 112 -11.50 -6.09 -10.87
C VAL A 112 -10.98 -6.32 -9.45
N PRO A 113 -11.51 -7.29 -8.70
CA PRO A 113 -11.08 -7.50 -7.32
C PRO A 113 -9.59 -7.87 -7.26
N ALA A 114 -8.84 -7.19 -6.40
CA ALA A 114 -7.43 -7.51 -6.16
C ALA A 114 -7.22 -8.92 -5.59
N ARG A 115 -8.23 -9.44 -4.86
CA ARG A 115 -8.24 -10.79 -4.32
C ARG A 115 -8.51 -11.82 -5.40
N VAL A 116 -7.44 -12.23 -6.06
CA VAL A 116 -7.47 -13.20 -7.15
C VAL A 116 -7.27 -14.65 -6.69
N ASN A 117 -7.44 -14.93 -5.40
CA ASN A 117 -7.27 -16.28 -4.84
C ASN A 117 -8.29 -17.32 -5.38
N PHE A 118 -9.25 -16.88 -6.19
CA PHE A 118 -10.28 -17.73 -6.81
C PHE A 118 -9.97 -18.07 -8.28
N PHE A 119 -8.91 -17.50 -8.86
CA PHE A 119 -8.51 -17.80 -10.22
C PHE A 119 -7.64 -19.05 -10.25
N ASN A 120 -8.12 -20.05 -10.98
CA ASN A 120 -7.28 -21.12 -11.49
C ASN A 120 -7.29 -21.05 -13.02
N SER A 121 -6.26 -21.57 -13.67
CA SER A 121 -6.11 -21.51 -15.13
C SER A 121 -7.34 -22.01 -15.90
N LYS A 122 -8.11 -22.95 -15.32
CA LYS A 122 -9.32 -23.50 -15.94
C LYS A 122 -10.47 -22.50 -16.06
N ASN A 123 -10.57 -21.54 -15.15
CA ASN A 123 -11.69 -20.58 -15.10
C ASN A 123 -11.36 -19.20 -15.67
N VAL A 124 -10.08 -18.92 -15.95
CA VAL A 124 -9.62 -17.62 -16.46
C VAL A 124 -10.33 -17.23 -17.75
N SER A 125 -10.31 -18.10 -18.75
CA SER A 125 -10.89 -17.78 -20.06
C SER A 125 -12.40 -17.53 -19.97
N HIS A 126 -13.10 -18.28 -19.13
CA HIS A 126 -14.54 -18.08 -18.91
C HIS A 126 -14.82 -16.71 -18.26
N PHE A 127 -14.07 -16.36 -17.21
CA PHE A 127 -14.20 -15.07 -16.56
C PHE A 127 -13.87 -13.89 -17.51
N LEU A 128 -12.78 -13.99 -18.27
CA LEU A 128 -12.38 -12.95 -19.20
C LEU A 128 -13.40 -12.78 -20.34
N ASN A 129 -13.99 -13.87 -20.82
CA ASN A 129 -15.09 -13.78 -21.79
C ASN A 129 -16.33 -13.10 -21.18
N GLN A 130 -16.69 -13.43 -19.94
CA GLN A 130 -17.79 -12.74 -19.25
C GLN A 130 -17.51 -11.24 -19.05
N ILE A 131 -16.28 -10.88 -18.69
CA ILE A 131 -15.87 -9.47 -18.63
C ILE A 131 -16.00 -8.83 -20.00
N LYS A 132 -15.47 -9.46 -21.04
CA LYS A 132 -15.51 -8.94 -22.40
C LYS A 132 -16.94 -8.63 -22.83
N ASP A 133 -17.83 -9.60 -22.67
CA ASP A 133 -19.23 -9.48 -23.06
C ASP A 133 -19.95 -8.41 -22.23
N TRP A 134 -19.68 -8.36 -20.93
CA TRP A 134 -20.25 -7.34 -20.05
C TRP A 134 -19.76 -5.93 -20.38
N VAL A 135 -18.46 -5.75 -20.64
CA VAL A 135 -17.89 -4.45 -21.03
C VAL A 135 -18.48 -3.96 -22.35
N VAL A 136 -18.53 -4.82 -23.37
CA VAL A 136 -19.09 -4.45 -24.69
C VAL A 136 -20.57 -4.08 -24.57
N MET A 137 -21.32 -4.75 -23.71
CA MET A 137 -22.73 -4.44 -23.46
C MET A 137 -22.92 -3.12 -22.69
N VAL A 138 -22.08 -2.84 -21.68
CA VAL A 138 -22.28 -1.72 -20.75
C VAL A 138 -21.63 -0.43 -21.24
N ALA A 139 -20.48 -0.51 -21.90
CA ALA A 139 -19.71 0.66 -22.33
C ALA A 139 -20.51 1.72 -23.12
N PRO A 140 -21.44 1.35 -24.04
CA PRO A 140 -22.26 2.33 -24.75
C PRO A 140 -23.20 3.17 -23.86
N SER A 141 -23.51 2.70 -22.65
CA SER A 141 -24.37 3.41 -21.70
C SER A 141 -23.62 4.42 -20.83
N LEU A 142 -22.29 4.45 -20.88
CA LEU A 142 -21.46 5.35 -20.09
C LEU A 142 -21.33 6.73 -20.74
N GLY A 143 -21.67 7.76 -19.98
CA GLY A 143 -21.47 9.16 -20.34
C GLY A 143 -20.01 9.60 -20.25
N ASN A 144 -19.72 10.81 -20.75
CA ASN A 144 -18.36 11.39 -20.72
C ASN A 144 -18.06 12.20 -19.44
N ALA A 145 -19.05 12.36 -18.56
CA ALA A 145 -18.95 13.18 -17.36
C ALA A 145 -19.44 12.42 -16.13
N PHE A 146 -18.87 12.75 -14.98
CA PHE A 146 -19.27 12.20 -13.69
C PHE A 146 -20.68 12.66 -13.29
N PRO A 147 -21.52 11.81 -12.65
CA PRO A 147 -21.27 10.41 -12.24
C PRO A 147 -21.50 9.36 -13.34
N ASP A 148 -22.06 9.77 -14.48
CA ASP A 148 -22.51 8.87 -15.55
C ASP A 148 -21.37 8.17 -16.29
N ASN A 149 -20.13 8.54 -15.98
CA ASN A 149 -18.92 7.95 -16.53
C ASN A 149 -18.44 6.70 -15.77
N VAL A 150 -19.20 6.23 -14.77
CA VAL A 150 -18.86 5.03 -14.00
C VAL A 150 -20.09 4.14 -13.80
N ILE A 151 -19.94 2.84 -14.07
CA ILE A 151 -20.97 1.83 -13.78
C ILE A 151 -20.37 0.69 -12.95
N MET A 152 -21.14 0.24 -11.96
CA MET A 152 -20.84 -0.94 -11.16
C MET A 152 -21.53 -2.16 -11.77
N GLY A 153 -20.82 -3.29 -11.80
CA GLY A 153 -21.33 -4.56 -12.27
C GLY A 153 -20.92 -5.71 -11.37
N ARG A 154 -21.26 -6.91 -11.84
CA ARG A 154 -20.81 -8.17 -11.24
C ARG A 154 -20.42 -9.14 -12.34
N SER A 155 -19.32 -9.87 -12.13
CA SER A 155 -18.91 -10.99 -12.98
C SER A 155 -18.80 -12.27 -12.14
N ASN A 156 -18.87 -13.44 -12.76
CA ASN A 156 -18.76 -14.71 -12.05
C ASN A 156 -17.37 -15.32 -12.24
N ILE A 157 -16.67 -15.60 -11.13
CA ILE A 157 -15.45 -16.41 -11.12
C ILE A 157 -15.81 -17.77 -10.54
N GLY A 158 -15.94 -18.78 -11.41
CA GLY A 158 -16.47 -20.08 -11.02
C GLY A 158 -17.90 -19.95 -10.50
N ARG A 159 -18.13 -20.27 -9.22
CA ARG A 159 -19.46 -20.15 -8.56
C ARG A 159 -19.65 -18.85 -7.77
N ARG A 160 -18.68 -17.93 -7.79
CA ARG A 160 -18.70 -16.71 -6.98
C ARG A 160 -18.97 -15.49 -7.84
N SER A 161 -19.98 -14.71 -7.46
CA SER A 161 -20.22 -13.39 -8.03
C SER A 161 -19.30 -12.37 -7.38
N VAL A 162 -18.50 -11.68 -8.17
CA VAL A 162 -17.55 -10.65 -7.72
C VAL A 162 -17.90 -9.28 -8.29
N PRO A 163 -17.67 -8.20 -7.52
CA PRO A 163 -17.90 -6.85 -8.01
C PRO A 163 -16.85 -6.50 -9.08
N ILE A 164 -17.29 -5.79 -10.10
CA ILE A 164 -16.43 -5.13 -11.09
C ILE A 164 -16.95 -3.71 -11.30
N ARG A 165 -16.10 -2.82 -11.77
CA ARG A 165 -16.47 -1.43 -12.08
C ARG A 165 -15.86 -1.06 -13.42
N LEU A 166 -16.62 -0.36 -14.26
CA LEU A 166 -16.13 0.19 -15.52
C LEU A 166 -16.24 1.71 -15.48
N GLY A 167 -15.17 2.39 -15.88
CA GLY A 167 -15.08 3.83 -15.96
C GLY A 167 -14.71 4.26 -17.38
N ARG A 168 -15.25 5.41 -17.78
CA ARG A 168 -14.89 6.15 -18.99
C ARG A 168 -14.31 7.50 -18.57
N TYR A 169 -13.20 7.89 -19.17
CA TYR A 169 -12.50 9.12 -18.85
C TYR A 169 -12.13 9.87 -20.12
N PRO A 170 -11.94 11.20 -20.05
CA PRO A 170 -11.35 11.94 -21.16
C PRO A 170 -10.03 11.31 -21.59
N LEU A 171 -9.76 11.32 -22.89
CA LEU A 171 -8.52 10.79 -23.44
C LEU A 171 -7.29 11.38 -22.74
N HIS A 172 -6.28 10.53 -22.51
CA HIS A 172 -5.04 10.88 -21.81
C HIS A 172 -5.21 11.16 -20.30
N PHE A 173 -6.34 10.78 -19.70
CA PHE A 173 -6.45 10.75 -18.25
C PHE A 173 -5.50 9.70 -17.65
N CYS A 174 -5.29 8.59 -18.36
CA CYS A 174 -4.42 7.48 -17.94
C CYS A 174 -2.99 7.56 -18.52
N SER A 175 -2.60 8.72 -19.10
CA SER A 175 -1.53 8.91 -20.09
C SER A 175 -0.10 8.49 -19.72
N ASN A 176 0.13 7.98 -18.52
CA ASN A 176 1.44 7.48 -18.11
C ASN A 176 1.62 5.96 -18.28
N ARG A 177 0.58 5.22 -18.72
CA ARG A 177 0.59 3.75 -18.61
C ARG A 177 0.72 2.96 -19.92
N SER A 178 0.34 3.49 -21.09
CA SER A 178 0.70 2.97 -22.44
C SER A 178 -0.05 3.74 -23.55
N LEU A 179 0.15 3.36 -24.82
CA LEU A 179 -0.67 3.82 -25.96
C LEU A 179 -2.08 3.20 -26.00
N LYS A 180 -2.43 2.32 -25.05
CA LYS A 180 -3.74 1.67 -25.00
C LYS A 180 -4.77 2.63 -24.39
N THR A 181 -6.02 2.52 -24.85
CA THR A 181 -7.15 3.29 -24.32
C THR A 181 -8.00 2.48 -23.33
N PHE A 182 -7.69 1.21 -23.10
CA PHE A 182 -8.38 0.36 -22.13
C PHE A 182 -7.40 -0.31 -21.18
N HIS A 183 -7.66 -0.21 -19.87
CA HIS A 183 -6.84 -0.80 -18.81
C HIS A 183 -7.68 -1.62 -17.85
N ILE A 184 -7.14 -2.75 -17.39
CA ILE A 184 -7.70 -3.55 -16.31
C ILE A 184 -6.86 -3.36 -15.06
N GLU A 185 -7.47 -2.74 -14.06
CA GLU A 185 -6.82 -2.41 -12.80
C GLU A 185 -7.37 -3.25 -11.66
N ARG A 186 -6.51 -3.53 -10.69
CA ARG A 186 -6.90 -4.25 -9.48
C ARG A 186 -7.42 -3.26 -8.45
N MET A 187 -8.55 -3.57 -7.86
CA MET A 187 -9.19 -2.73 -6.87
C MET A 187 -9.57 -3.51 -5.62
N LEU A 188 -9.44 -2.79 -4.51
CA LEU A 188 -9.92 -3.14 -3.19
C LEU A 188 -11.36 -2.65 -3.06
N PHE A 189 -12.31 -3.55 -2.80
CA PHE A 189 -13.74 -3.24 -2.69
C PHE A 189 -14.16 -3.26 -1.20
N VAL A 190 -14.66 -2.12 -0.70
CA VAL A 190 -15.31 -1.79 0.61
C VAL A 190 -15.08 -2.75 1.80
N ASN A 191 -14.67 -2.16 2.94
CA ASN A 191 -14.33 -2.74 4.27
C ASN A 191 -12.85 -3.02 4.54
N GLU A 192 -11.95 -2.75 3.60
CA GLU A 192 -10.53 -3.13 3.73
C GLU A 192 -9.72 -2.22 4.66
N SER A 193 -10.23 -1.04 5.03
CA SER A 193 -9.63 -0.23 6.11
C SER A 193 -9.54 -1.03 7.42
N ARG A 194 -10.51 -1.92 7.71
CA ARG A 194 -10.48 -2.78 8.92
C ARG A 194 -9.45 -3.90 8.82
N GLU A 195 -9.32 -4.52 7.65
CA GLU A 195 -8.35 -5.60 7.46
C GLU A 195 -6.93 -5.06 7.49
N ARG A 196 -6.69 -3.88 6.91
CA ARG A 196 -5.38 -3.23 7.01
C ARG A 196 -5.04 -2.85 8.45
N VAL A 197 -6.00 -2.31 9.20
CA VAL A 197 -5.82 -2.08 10.64
C VAL A 197 -5.49 -3.38 11.36
N THR A 198 -6.12 -4.50 10.98
CA THR A 198 -5.80 -5.83 11.51
C THR A 198 -4.37 -6.26 11.17
N VAL A 199 -3.91 -6.07 9.94
CA VAL A 199 -2.53 -6.38 9.52
C VAL A 199 -1.51 -5.56 10.32
N ILE A 200 -1.74 -4.24 10.43
CA ILE A 200 -0.89 -3.35 11.22
C ILE A 200 -0.91 -3.79 12.70
N TYR A 201 -2.08 -4.07 13.26
CA TYR A 201 -2.23 -4.55 14.63
C TYR A 201 -1.44 -5.82 14.92
N ARG A 202 -1.56 -6.84 14.05
CA ARG A 202 -0.78 -8.08 14.18
C ARG A 202 0.73 -7.84 14.08
N ALA A 203 1.14 -6.88 13.25
CA ALA A 203 2.54 -6.50 13.16
C ALA A 203 3.05 -5.89 14.48
N PHE A 204 2.27 -5.00 15.09
CA PHE A 204 2.57 -4.49 16.44
C PHE A 204 2.61 -5.61 17.48
N GLU A 205 1.59 -6.48 17.56
CA GLU A 205 1.57 -7.59 18.54
C GLU A 205 2.82 -8.46 18.45
N ARG A 206 3.31 -8.72 17.23
CA ARG A 206 4.47 -9.58 16.99
C ARG A 206 5.79 -8.88 17.28
N LYS A 207 5.92 -7.60 16.90
CA LYS A 207 7.21 -6.89 16.87
C LYS A 207 7.44 -6.01 18.11
N ALA A 208 6.38 -5.44 18.69
CA ALA A 208 6.48 -4.58 19.86
C ALA A 208 7.14 -5.25 21.09
N PRO A 209 6.88 -6.54 21.42
CA PRO A 209 7.54 -7.16 22.57
C PRO A 209 9.07 -7.21 22.45
N LYS A 210 9.60 -7.44 21.25
CA LYS A 210 11.05 -7.45 20.99
C LYS A 210 11.66 -6.05 21.14
N LEU A 211 10.98 -5.05 20.58
CA LEU A 211 11.37 -3.65 20.72
C LEU A 211 11.33 -3.16 22.17
N ALA A 212 10.32 -3.58 22.94
CA ALA A 212 10.20 -3.28 24.36
C ALA A 212 11.41 -3.82 25.16
N GLU A 213 11.85 -5.05 24.85
CA GLU A 213 13.03 -5.63 25.48
C GLU A 213 14.30 -4.83 25.19
N CYS A 214 14.50 -4.40 23.93
CA CYS A 214 15.62 -3.53 23.57
C CYS A 214 15.54 -2.17 24.29
N ARG A 215 14.33 -1.60 24.42
CA ARG A 215 14.11 -0.32 25.09
C ARG A 215 14.41 -0.38 26.58
N LEU A 216 14.07 -1.48 27.25
CA LEU A 216 14.46 -1.73 28.65
C LEU A 216 15.98 -1.74 28.85
N ARG A 217 16.75 -2.03 27.80
CA ARG A 217 18.22 -1.99 27.80
C ARG A 217 18.79 -0.63 27.36
N GLY A 218 17.94 0.36 27.12
CA GLY A 218 18.33 1.73 26.78
C GLY A 218 18.36 2.06 25.29
N ALA A 219 17.92 1.15 24.41
CA ALA A 219 17.86 1.43 22.97
C ALA A 219 16.63 2.26 22.59
N PHE A 220 16.77 3.14 21.61
CA PHE A 220 15.68 3.84 20.94
C PHE A 220 15.00 2.91 19.94
N ALA A 221 13.75 2.53 20.22
CA ALA A 221 13.02 1.51 19.50
C ALA A 221 12.22 2.07 18.30
N ILE A 222 12.49 1.56 17.10
CA ILE A 222 11.84 1.97 15.85
C ILE A 222 11.08 0.79 15.24
N LEU A 223 9.79 0.99 14.96
CA LEU A 223 9.00 0.09 14.12
C LEU A 223 8.85 0.67 12.71
N VAL A 224 9.27 -0.09 11.71
CA VAL A 224 9.21 0.27 10.29
C VAL A 224 8.08 -0.48 9.61
N LEU A 225 7.13 0.27 9.06
CA LEU A 225 5.99 -0.22 8.30
C LEU A 225 6.26 0.05 6.81
N GLU A 226 6.76 -0.96 6.10
CA GLU A 226 6.96 -0.86 4.66
C GLU A 226 5.63 -1.07 3.93
N TRP A 227 5.30 -0.17 3.01
CA TRP A 227 4.15 -0.30 2.13
C TRP A 227 4.62 -0.25 0.67
N SER A 228 4.21 -1.25 -0.12
CA SER A 228 4.66 -1.43 -1.51
C SER A 228 3.53 -1.75 -2.47
N SER A 229 2.27 -1.48 -2.06
CA SER A 229 1.10 -1.92 -2.82
C SER A 229 0.67 -0.87 -3.83
N SER A 230 0.64 -1.26 -5.11
CA SER A 230 0.01 -0.48 -6.17
C SER A 230 -1.53 -0.42 -6.03
N LEU A 231 -2.11 -1.12 -5.06
CA LEU A 231 -3.53 -1.08 -4.74
C LEU A 231 -3.85 0.19 -3.94
N ALA A 232 -3.78 1.32 -4.64
CA ALA A 232 -4.11 2.69 -4.26
C ALA A 232 -4.68 2.86 -2.84
N THR A 233 -3.82 3.01 -1.83
CA THR A 233 -4.22 3.75 -0.63
C THR A 233 -3.09 4.64 -0.14
N PRO A 234 -3.32 5.95 0.06
CA PRO A 234 -2.27 6.85 0.57
C PRO A 234 -1.68 6.35 1.90
N ALA A 235 -0.45 6.76 2.23
CA ALA A 235 0.24 6.40 3.48
C ALA A 235 -0.49 6.86 4.78
N ILE A 236 -1.38 7.86 4.66
CA ILE A 236 -2.06 8.53 5.79
C ILE A 236 -2.86 7.59 6.70
N PRO A 237 -3.68 6.63 6.22
CA PRO A 237 -4.40 5.69 7.07
C PRO A 237 -3.47 4.71 7.80
N ILE A 238 -2.26 4.45 7.29
CA ILE A 238 -1.26 3.60 7.97
C ILE A 238 -0.72 4.32 9.19
N LEU A 239 -0.35 5.60 9.03
CA LEU A 239 0.09 6.43 10.16
C LEU A 239 -1.02 6.61 11.21
N TYR A 240 -2.26 6.82 10.78
CA TYR A 240 -3.39 6.95 11.69
C TYR A 240 -3.67 5.65 12.48
N ALA A 241 -3.65 4.50 11.79
CA ALA A 241 -3.80 3.21 12.44
C ALA A 241 -2.65 2.94 13.42
N ALA A 242 -1.41 3.22 13.01
CA ALA A 242 -0.25 3.09 13.89
C ALA A 242 -0.39 3.99 15.13
N ASN A 243 -0.90 5.22 14.97
CA ASN A 243 -1.10 6.14 16.08
C ASN A 243 -2.17 5.67 17.08
N ILE A 244 -3.28 5.10 16.59
CA ILE A 244 -4.28 4.48 17.48
C ILE A 244 -3.67 3.33 18.28
N LEU A 245 -2.83 2.54 17.61
CA LEU A 245 -2.19 1.38 18.22
C LEU A 245 -1.07 1.76 19.18
N HIS A 246 -0.41 2.89 18.97
CA HIS A 246 0.65 3.38 19.85
C HIS A 246 0.19 3.46 21.30
N ASN A 247 -1.02 3.95 21.59
CA ASN A 247 -1.56 3.99 22.96
C ASN A 247 -1.54 2.63 23.67
N ARG A 248 -1.61 1.53 22.92
CA ARG A 248 -1.57 0.17 23.45
C ARG A 248 -0.15 -0.39 23.59
N PHE A 249 0.81 0.19 22.88
CA PHE A 249 2.22 -0.25 22.82
C PHE A 249 3.19 0.87 23.19
N GLN A 250 2.76 1.80 24.04
CA GLN A 250 3.48 3.06 24.28
C GLN A 250 4.88 2.86 24.87
N ASP A 251 5.01 1.81 25.68
CA ASP A 251 6.26 1.44 26.37
C ASP A 251 7.17 0.57 25.49
N SER A 252 6.76 0.28 24.25
CA SER A 252 7.46 -0.65 23.36
C SER A 252 8.15 0.04 22.19
N VAL A 253 7.65 1.18 21.72
CA VAL A 253 8.12 1.82 20.48
C VAL A 253 8.28 3.32 20.71
N ASP A 254 9.46 3.87 20.39
CA ASP A 254 9.76 5.30 20.46
C ASP A 254 9.41 6.05 19.17
N ARG A 255 9.50 5.36 18.02
CA ARG A 255 9.16 5.92 16.72
C ARG A 255 8.55 4.89 15.79
N VAL A 256 7.55 5.32 15.03
CA VAL A 256 7.05 4.56 13.89
C VAL A 256 7.44 5.27 12.60
N VAL A 257 8.02 4.53 11.68
CA VAL A 257 8.39 5.00 10.33
C VAL A 257 7.57 4.23 9.32
N VAL A 258 6.88 4.92 8.41
CA VAL A 258 6.21 4.34 7.25
C VAL A 258 7.06 4.61 6.03
N VAL A 259 7.34 3.57 5.25
CA VAL A 259 8.19 3.65 4.06
C VAL A 259 7.39 3.20 2.85
N SER A 260 7.20 4.09 1.87
CA SER A 260 6.59 3.78 0.58
C SER A 260 7.68 3.35 -0.40
N THR A 261 7.59 2.13 -0.92
CA THR A 261 8.58 1.54 -1.85
C THR A 261 7.99 1.22 -3.23
N ASP A 262 6.83 1.79 -3.54
CA ASP A 262 6.10 1.67 -4.80
C ASP A 262 6.62 2.59 -5.92
N GLU A 263 7.32 3.67 -5.55
CA GLU A 263 7.93 4.63 -6.47
C GLU A 263 9.44 4.42 -6.65
N GLU A 264 10.00 4.98 -7.72
CA GLU A 264 11.46 5.02 -7.96
C GLU A 264 12.21 5.75 -6.83
N ILE A 265 11.54 6.74 -6.23
CA ILE A 265 12.03 7.48 -5.07
C ILE A 265 11.20 7.05 -3.87
N TRP A 266 11.85 6.54 -2.83
CA TRP A 266 11.14 6.13 -1.63
C TRP A 266 10.72 7.34 -0.81
N ASN A 267 9.50 7.24 -0.27
CA ASN A 267 8.94 8.25 0.63
C ASN A 267 8.93 7.70 2.05
N LEU A 268 9.64 8.37 2.96
CA LEU A 268 9.65 8.04 4.37
C LEU A 268 8.82 9.08 5.14
N GLN A 269 7.94 8.61 6.01
CA GLN A 269 7.18 9.43 6.95
C GLN A 269 7.31 8.85 8.35
N TYR A 270 7.41 9.68 9.38
CA TYR A 270 7.51 9.19 10.75
C TYR A 270 6.80 10.08 11.76
N TYR A 271 6.53 9.53 12.93
CA TYR A 271 6.17 10.29 14.12
C TYR A 271 6.86 9.69 15.35
N ASN A 272 7.22 10.55 16.31
CA ASN A 272 7.70 10.08 17.61
C ASN A 272 6.50 9.79 18.50
N CYS A 273 6.60 8.67 19.20
CA CYS A 273 5.62 8.18 20.15
C CYS A 273 5.59 8.99 21.46
N THR A 274 6.69 9.66 21.79
CA THR A 274 6.83 10.45 23.02
C THR A 274 6.28 11.87 22.90
N ASP A 275 6.01 12.35 21.69
CA ASP A 275 5.43 13.66 21.46
C ASP A 275 3.93 13.57 21.78
N ALA A 276 3.50 14.10 22.93
CA ALA A 276 2.10 14.15 23.31
C ALA A 276 1.28 14.81 22.18
N ILE A 277 0.50 14.01 21.46
CA ILE A 277 -0.33 14.52 20.37
C ILE A 277 -1.54 15.18 21.01
N ASN A 278 -1.60 16.51 20.94
CA ASN A 278 -2.85 17.25 21.09
C ASN A 278 -3.91 16.58 20.19
N ASN A 279 -5.05 16.20 20.79
CA ASN A 279 -6.20 15.46 20.22
C ASN A 279 -6.85 16.05 18.94
N ASP A 280 -6.18 16.91 18.18
CA ASP A 280 -6.67 17.53 16.95
C ASP A 280 -6.88 16.54 15.78
N ILE A 281 -6.51 15.26 15.92
CA ILE A 281 -6.80 14.24 14.90
C ILE A 281 -8.32 13.97 14.78
N HIS A 282 -9.12 14.34 15.79
CA HIS A 282 -10.59 14.34 15.68
C HIS A 282 -11.15 15.31 14.62
N LYS A 283 -10.33 16.21 14.06
CA LYS A 283 -10.76 17.09 12.94
C LYS A 283 -10.80 16.36 11.59
N TYR A 284 -10.18 15.19 11.46
CA TYR A 284 -10.38 14.32 10.29
C TYR A 284 -11.60 13.42 10.56
N ASN A 285 -12.78 14.04 10.58
CA ASN A 285 -14.05 13.33 10.60
C ASN A 285 -14.19 12.51 9.31
N TRP A 286 -14.03 11.19 9.43
CA TRP A 286 -14.28 10.18 8.40
C TRP A 286 -15.78 10.02 8.07
N TRP A 287 -16.47 11.09 7.70
CA TRP A 287 -17.76 10.94 7.03
C TRP A 287 -17.50 10.47 5.60
N LEU A 288 -17.61 9.15 5.43
CA LEU A 288 -17.72 8.44 4.16
C LEU A 288 -16.50 8.61 3.24
N TYR A 289 -15.69 7.55 3.20
CA TYR A 289 -15.03 7.12 1.98
C TYR A 289 -16.14 6.82 0.94
N ASP A 290 -16.73 7.88 0.41
CA ASP A 290 -17.66 7.85 -0.71
C ASP A 290 -16.80 7.96 -1.97
N PRO A 291 -16.71 6.89 -2.78
CA PRO A 291 -15.95 6.91 -4.03
C PRO A 291 -16.37 8.06 -4.97
N ILE A 292 -17.57 8.62 -4.78
CA ILE A 292 -18.13 9.75 -5.54
C ILE A 292 -17.42 11.08 -5.21
N LYS A 293 -16.88 11.25 -3.99
CA LYS A 293 -16.35 12.55 -3.52
C LYS A 293 -14.86 12.78 -3.75
N GLN A 294 -14.09 11.76 -4.15
CA GLN A 294 -12.65 11.92 -4.37
C GLN A 294 -12.30 12.76 -5.61
N HIS A 295 -13.16 12.85 -6.63
CA HIS A 295 -12.86 13.64 -7.83
C HIS A 295 -13.17 15.14 -7.71
N ILE A 296 -13.76 15.59 -6.59
CA ILE A 296 -14.02 17.03 -6.36
C ILE A 296 -12.74 17.77 -5.90
N TRP A 297 -11.73 17.07 -5.38
CA TRP A 297 -10.57 17.72 -4.71
C TRP A 297 -9.26 17.75 -5.51
N GLN A 298 -9.24 17.30 -6.77
CA GLN A 298 -8.07 17.49 -7.65
C GLN A 298 -8.12 18.79 -8.49
N ARG A 299 -9.11 19.66 -8.30
CA ARG A 299 -9.19 20.96 -8.99
C ARG A 299 -9.45 22.11 -8.01
N THR A 300 -8.40 22.56 -7.34
CA THR A 300 -8.15 23.99 -7.06
C THR A 300 -6.79 24.14 -6.39
N TRP A 301 -5.77 24.30 -7.21
CA TRP A 301 -4.65 25.19 -6.95
C TRP A 301 -4.43 25.98 -8.24
N ILE A 302 -5.09 27.14 -8.32
CA ILE A 302 -4.57 28.31 -9.05
C ILE A 302 -4.12 29.26 -7.95
#